data_AF-A0A0G4KFG6-F1
#
_entry.id   AF-A0A0G4KFG6-F1
#
_cell.length_a   1.000
_cell.length_b   1.000
_cell.length_c   1.000
_cell.angle_alpha   90.00
_cell.angle_beta   90.00
_cell.angle_gamma   90.00
#
_symmetry.space_group_name_H-M   'P 1'
#
loop_
_entity.id
_entity.type
_entity.pdbx_description
1 polymer ?
#
loop_
_entity_poly.entity_id
_entity_poly.type
_entity_poly.pdbx_seq_one_letter_code
_entity_poly.pdbx_strand_id
1 'polypeptide(L)'
;MVSAVRSVAQPLHVGDLRLTDLRRAMQSAGYTAEFRGEGTLVINGAVAVRKTNMGRIEVESVGVADPSAIMQHRSTFYEVKRMIYDGLAVVAGA
;
A
#
# COMPACT_ATOMS: atom_id res chain seq x y z
N MET A 1 3.33 7.90 -42.75
CA MET A 1 3.96 7.22 -41.60
C MET A 1 3.16 7.59 -40.35
N VAL A 2 2.22 6.76 -39.89
CA VAL A 2 1.45 7.01 -38.65
C VAL A 2 1.54 5.75 -37.82
N SER A 3 2.28 5.82 -36.71
CA SER A 3 2.43 4.73 -35.77
C SER A 3 1.32 4.86 -34.71
N ALA A 4 0.34 3.96 -34.75
CA ALA A 4 -0.64 3.85 -33.68
C ALA A 4 0.01 3.09 -32.51
N VAL A 5 0.31 3.79 -31.42
CA VAL A 5 0.69 3.15 -30.17
C VAL A 5 -0.56 2.47 -29.62
N ARG A 6 -0.70 1.17 -29.88
CA ARG A 6 -1.72 0.34 -29.26
C ARG A 6 -1.39 0.29 -27.77
N SER A 7 -2.19 0.98 -26.94
CA SER A 7 -2.13 0.85 -25.49
C SER A 7 -2.43 -0.61 -25.14
N VAL A 8 -1.37 -1.39 -24.95
CA VAL A 8 -1.46 -2.73 -24.40
C VAL A 8 -1.66 -2.52 -22.90
N ALA A 9 -2.89 -2.77 -22.42
CA ALA A 9 -3.10 -2.98 -20.99
C ALA A 9 -2.22 -4.17 -20.61
N GLN A 10 -1.06 -3.88 -20.00
CA GLN A 10 -0.18 -4.93 -19.51
C GLN A 10 -0.99 -5.72 -18.47
N PRO A 11 -0.99 -7.06 -18.53
CA PRO A 11 -1.71 -7.87 -17.56
C PRO A 11 -1.29 -7.46 -16.15
N LEU A 12 -2.26 -6.97 -15.37
CA LEU A 12 -2.10 -6.57 -13.96
C LEU A 12 -1.30 -7.66 -13.21
N HIS A 13 -0.04 -7.40 -12.89
CA HIS A 13 0.76 -8.30 -12.07
C HIS A 13 0.41 -8.06 -10.60
N VAL A 14 -0.64 -8.74 -10.14
CA VAL A 14 -1.09 -8.76 -8.73
C VAL A 14 0.03 -9.25 -7.77
N GLY A 15 1.15 -9.78 -8.29
CA GLY A 15 2.33 -10.17 -7.51
C GLY A 15 3.38 -9.09 -7.24
N ASP A 16 3.37 -7.96 -7.97
CA ASP A 16 4.50 -7.03 -8.00
C ASP A 16 4.29 -5.74 -7.18
N LEU A 17 3.26 -5.70 -6.31
CA LEU A 17 3.08 -4.57 -5.38
C LEU A 17 4.38 -4.38 -4.59
N ARG A 18 5.08 -3.28 -4.85
CA ARG A 18 6.31 -2.91 -4.16
C ARG A 18 5.91 -2.07 -2.96
N LEU A 19 6.34 -2.49 -1.78
CA LEU A 19 6.14 -1.70 -0.57
C LEU A 19 6.78 -0.31 -0.67
N THR A 20 7.79 -0.15 -1.53
CA THR A 20 8.42 1.14 -1.84
C THR A 20 7.45 2.11 -2.51
N ASP A 21 6.60 1.62 -3.41
CA ASP A 21 5.62 2.45 -4.11
C ASP A 21 4.43 2.76 -3.20
N LEU A 22 3.97 1.77 -2.43
CA LEU A 22 2.97 1.98 -1.38
C LEU A 22 3.45 3.03 -0.36
N ARG A 23 4.72 2.96 0.05
CA ARG A 23 5.34 3.95 0.94
C ARG A 23 5.28 5.35 0.33
N ARG A 24 5.68 5.51 -0.94
CA ARG A 24 5.63 6.81 -1.62
C ARG A 24 4.19 7.35 -1.70
N ALA A 25 3.23 6.50 -2.07
CA ALA A 25 1.82 6.90 -2.15
C ALA A 25 1.25 7.33 -0.79
N MET A 26 1.56 6.58 0.28
CA MET A 26 1.17 6.93 1.64
C MET A 26 1.78 8.25 2.11
N GLN A 27 3.07 8.45 1.84
CA GLN A 27 3.76 9.71 2.18
C GLN A 27 3.18 10.90 1.41
N SER A 28 2.87 10.73 0.12
CA SER A 28 2.19 11.77 -0.68
C SER A 28 0.79 12.09 -0.18
N ALA A 29 0.09 11.12 0.44
CA ALA A 29 -1.21 11.33 1.08
C ALA A 29 -1.11 11.97 2.47
N GLY A 30 0.10 12.22 2.99
CA GLY A 30 0.32 12.85 4.31
C GLY A 30 0.52 11.85 5.46
N TYR A 31 0.65 10.56 5.17
CA TYR A 31 0.90 9.54 6.19
C TYR A 31 2.39 9.27 6.41
N THR A 32 2.76 8.99 7.64
CA THR A 32 4.11 8.50 7.95
C THR A 32 4.20 7.05 7.51
N ALA A 33 5.17 6.70 6.67
CA ALA A 33 5.39 5.32 6.24
C ALA A 33 6.87 4.96 6.32
N GLU A 34 7.20 4.00 7.20
CA GLU A 34 8.56 3.61 7.57
C GLU A 34 8.78 2.11 7.42
N PHE A 35 9.91 1.72 6.85
CA PHE A 35 10.31 0.31 6.86
C PHE A 35 10.88 -0.06 8.21
N ARG A 36 10.35 -1.13 8.82
CA ARG A 36 10.80 -1.63 10.14
C ARG A 36 11.67 -2.89 10.04
N GLY A 37 11.87 -3.44 8.84
CA GLY A 37 12.63 -4.67 8.58
C GLY A 37 11.76 -5.80 8.01
N GLU A 38 12.37 -6.85 7.47
CA GLU A 38 11.69 -8.09 7.01
C GLU A 38 10.56 -7.90 5.96
N GLY A 39 10.62 -6.83 5.17
CA GLY A 39 9.53 -6.52 4.24
C GLY A 39 8.24 -6.05 4.94
N THR A 40 8.38 -5.40 6.10
CA THR A 40 7.28 -4.76 6.83
C THR A 40 7.38 -3.23 6.71
N LEU A 41 6.29 -2.64 6.24
CA LEU A 41 6.05 -1.20 6.16
C LEU A 41 5.06 -0.81 7.26
N VAL A 42 5.46 0.07 8.16
CA VAL A 42 4.61 0.59 9.23
C VAL A 42 4.14 2.00 8.88
N ILE A 43 2.83 2.21 9.01
CA ILE A 43 2.12 3.43 8.62
C ILE A 43 1.55 4.09 9.88
N ASN A 44 1.91 5.36 10.11
CA ASN A 44 1.57 6.17 11.29
C ASN A 44 1.90 5.51 12.66
N GLY A 45 2.77 4.50 12.69
CA GLY A 45 2.98 3.68 13.89
C GLY A 45 1.77 2.81 14.28
N ALA A 46 0.73 2.81 13.45
CA ALA A 46 -0.60 2.29 13.72
C ALA A 46 -0.93 1.02 12.96
N VAL A 47 -0.45 0.93 11.71
CA VAL A 47 -0.77 -0.16 10.79
C VAL A 47 0.53 -0.74 10.23
N ALA A 48 0.71 -2.05 10.35
CA ALA A 48 1.80 -2.77 9.73
C ALA A 48 1.31 -3.47 8.46
N VAL A 49 2.03 -3.28 7.37
CA VAL A 49 1.82 -3.94 6.08
C VAL A 49 3.04 -4.79 5.78
N ARG A 50 2.85 -6.11 5.69
CA ARG A 50 3.91 -7.07 5.40
C ARG A 50 3.64 -7.77 4.07
N LYS A 51 4.70 -7.91 3.25
CA LYS A 51 4.65 -8.78 2.06
C LYS A 51 5.28 -10.12 2.42
N THR A 52 4.50 -11.19 2.36
CA THR A 52 5.01 -12.54 2.58
C THR A 52 5.58 -13.12 1.28
N ASN A 53 6.45 -14.12 1.42
CA ASN A 53 7.13 -14.76 0.28
C ASN A 53 6.19 -15.43 -0.74
N MET A 54 4.90 -15.61 -0.40
CA MET A 54 3.87 -16.15 -1.30
C MET A 54 3.12 -15.04 -2.08
N GLY A 55 3.62 -13.80 -2.07
CA GLY A 55 2.96 -12.68 -2.75
C GLY A 55 1.69 -12.20 -2.04
N ARG A 56 1.45 -12.65 -0.80
CA ARG A 56 0.31 -12.21 0.02
C ARG A 56 0.70 -10.95 0.78
N ILE A 57 -0.19 -9.96 0.77
CA ILE A 57 -0.08 -8.77 1.60
C ILE A 57 -0.89 -9.01 2.88
N GLU A 58 -0.24 -8.85 4.02
CA GLU A 58 -0.86 -8.90 5.33
C GLU A 58 -0.91 -7.48 5.89
N VAL A 59 -2.10 -7.07 6.33
CA VAL A 59 -2.33 -5.76 6.94
C VAL A 59 -2.80 -6.00 8.37
N GLU A 60 -1.96 -5.62 9.31
CA GLU A 60 -2.20 -5.79 10.74
C GLU A 60 -2.32 -4.42 11.39
N SER A 61 -3.34 -4.21 12.22
CA SER A 61 -3.42 -3.04 13.09
C SER A 61 -2.58 -3.30 14.33
N VAL A 62 -1.64 -2.41 14.62
CA VAL A 62 -0.92 -2.42 15.90
C VAL A 62 -1.88 -1.89 16.96
N GLY A 63 -2.29 -2.74 17.89
CA GLY A 63 -3.25 -2.37 18.92
C GLY A 63 -2.69 -1.25 19.79
N VAL A 64 -3.42 -0.14 19.88
CA VAL A 64 -3.08 0.98 20.77
C VAL A 64 -4.07 0.98 21.94
N ALA A 65 -3.51 1.12 23.14
CA ALA A 65 -4.22 1.10 24.42
C ALA A 65 -5.10 2.35 24.68
N ASP A 66 -5.09 3.32 23.76
CA ASP A 66 -5.75 4.61 23.93
C ASP A 66 -7.03 4.72 23.08
N PRO A 67 -8.21 4.97 23.69
CA PRO A 67 -9.48 5.02 22.97
C PRO A 67 -9.59 6.17 21.95
N SER A 68 -8.83 7.26 22.12
CA SER A 68 -8.77 8.35 21.14
C SER A 68 -8.00 7.95 19.88
N ALA A 69 -6.96 7.14 20.05
CA ALA A 69 -6.17 6.59 18.96
C ALA A 69 -6.98 5.59 18.13
N ILE A 70 -7.91 4.82 18.72
CA ILE A 70 -8.73 3.82 18.00
C ILE A 70 -9.43 4.42 16.78
N MET A 71 -9.98 5.64 16.88
CA MET A 71 -10.71 6.26 15.78
C MET A 71 -9.79 6.64 14.61
N GLN A 72 -8.63 7.23 14.91
CA GLN A 72 -7.59 7.58 13.93
C GLN A 72 -6.90 6.34 13.32
N HIS A 73 -6.81 5.25 14.07
CA HIS A 73 -6.26 3.97 13.58
C HIS A 73 -7.23 3.27 12.63
N ARG A 74 -8.54 3.34 12.90
CA ARG A 74 -9.57 2.85 11.98
C ARG A 74 -9.48 3.58 10.65
N SER A 75 -9.41 4.92 10.63
CA SER A 75 -9.28 5.68 9.38
C SER A 75 -8.00 5.32 8.62
N THR A 76 -6.86 5.26 9.32
CA THR A 76 -5.58 4.86 8.72
C THR A 76 -5.67 3.46 8.09
N PHE A 77 -6.24 2.48 8.78
CA PHE A 77 -6.40 1.12 8.26
C PHE A 77 -7.28 1.05 7.00
N TYR A 78 -8.38 1.80 6.97
CA TYR A 78 -9.25 1.87 5.79
C TYR A 78 -8.54 2.51 4.60
N GLU A 79 -7.75 3.56 4.83
CA GLU A 79 -7.01 4.23 3.75
C GLU A 79 -5.85 3.39 3.23
N VAL A 80 -5.16 2.65 4.10
CA VAL A 80 -4.14 1.68 3.69
C VAL A 80 -4.77 0.62 2.81
N LYS A 81 -5.91 0.04 3.20
CA LYS A 81 -6.64 -0.91 2.36
C LYS A 81 -7.06 -0.28 1.04
N ARG A 82 -7.66 0.91 1.08
CA ARG A 82 -8.08 1.64 -0.12
C ARG A 82 -6.90 1.86 -1.06
N MET A 83 -5.76 2.32 -0.57
CA MET A 83 -4.58 2.56 -1.40
C MET A 83 -3.95 1.26 -1.91
N ILE A 84 -4.05 0.16 -1.18
CA ILE A 84 -3.65 -1.17 -1.69
C ILE A 84 -4.59 -1.57 -2.84
N TYR A 85 -5.91 -1.37 -2.69
CA TYR A 85 -6.88 -1.64 -3.76
C TYR A 85 -6.74 -0.69 -4.97
N ASP A 86 -6.55 0.61 -4.72
CA ASP A 86 -6.35 1.62 -5.76
C ASP A 86 -4.97 1.44 -6.43
N GLY A 87 -3.94 1.09 -5.66
CA GLY A 87 -2.60 0.77 -6.16
C GLY A 87 -2.56 -0.53 -6.98
N LEU A 88 -3.37 -1.53 -6.62
CA LEU A 88 -3.64 -2.68 -7.48
C LEU A 88 -4.23 -2.24 -8.84
N ALA A 89 -4.96 -1.13 -8.90
CA ALA A 89 -5.53 -0.59 -10.14
C ALA A 89 -4.58 0.33 -10.93
N VAL A 90 -3.53 0.90 -10.33
CA VAL A 90 -2.74 2.01 -10.93
C VAL A 90 -1.35 1.59 -11.48
N VAL A 91 -0.80 0.43 -11.14
CA VAL A 91 0.58 0.04 -11.60
C VAL A 91 0.58 -0.77 -12.92
N ALA A 92 -0.43 -0.60 -13.78
CA ALA A 92 -0.48 -1.23 -15.13
C ALA A 92 -0.34 -0.22 -16.28
N GLY A 93 0.01 1.04 -16.00
CA GLY A 93 0.11 2.07 -17.03
C GLY A 93 1.05 3.21 -16.65
N ALA A 94 2.35 2.99 -16.83
CA ALA A 94 3.35 4.04 -17.04
C ALA A 94 4.51 3.45 -17.86
#